data_AF-A0A0D0Y6I4-F1
#
_entry.id   AF-A0A0D0Y6I4-F1
#
_cell.length_a   1.000
_cell.length_b   1.000
_cell.length_c   1.000
_cell.angle_alpha   90.00
_cell.angle_beta   90.00
_cell.angle_gamma   90.00
#
_symmetry.space_group_name_H-M   'P 1'
#
loop_
_entity.id
_entity.type
_entity.pdbx_description
1 polymer ?
#
loop_
_entity_poly.entity_id
_entity_poly.type
_entity_poly.pdbx_seq_one_letter_code
_entity_poly.pdbx_strand_id
1 'polypeptide(L)'
;MKNKYEVHRFVGLPFVADNSGNYLFKLDDQGNAKPHSWRPGKHTKGKFTHVGQLFLSENNLLVAIIKVEPLAFKDRHLEVPLQRFTSEYITDELLRQGQVIISE
;
A
#
# COMPACT_ATOMS: atom_id res chain seq x y z
N MET A 1 -16.71 25.01 1.56
CA MET A 1 -15.88 23.81 1.27
C MET A 1 -14.82 23.67 2.37
N LYS A 2 -15.05 22.89 3.43
CA LYS A 2 -14.00 22.65 4.44
C LYS A 2 -13.81 21.14 4.60
N ASN A 3 -12.57 20.68 4.52
CA ASN A 3 -12.11 19.28 4.71
C ASN A 3 -12.14 18.30 3.51
N LYS A 4 -12.28 18.74 2.25
CA LYS A 4 -12.00 17.85 1.10
C LYS A 4 -10.49 17.82 0.83
N TYR A 5 -9.97 16.64 0.56
CA TYR A 5 -8.58 16.40 0.12
C TYR A 5 -8.60 15.43 -1.05
N GLU A 6 -7.53 15.42 -1.83
CA GLU A 6 -7.36 14.46 -2.91
C GLU A 6 -7.24 13.06 -2.35
N VAL A 7 -8.01 12.12 -2.91
CA VAL A 7 -8.02 10.74 -2.46
C VAL A 7 -7.54 9.87 -3.61
N HIS A 8 -6.56 9.06 -3.31
CA HIS A 8 -6.10 7.98 -4.18
C HIS A 8 -6.44 6.65 -3.51
N ARG A 9 -6.77 5.65 -4.32
CA ARG A 9 -6.75 4.25 -3.91
C ARG A 9 -5.35 3.71 -4.17
N PHE A 10 -4.75 3.16 -3.13
CA PHE A 10 -3.44 2.51 -3.16
C PHE A 10 -3.65 1.00 -3.07
N VAL A 11 -3.44 0.30 -4.18
CA VAL A 11 -3.41 -1.16 -4.17
C VAL A 11 -2.00 -1.59 -3.76
N GLY A 12 -1.92 -2.39 -2.70
CA GLY A 12 -0.65 -2.77 -2.12
C GLY A 12 -0.60 -4.20 -1.61
N LEU A 13 0.62 -4.67 -1.41
CA LEU A 13 0.92 -6.00 -0.90
C LEU A 13 1.68 -5.86 0.44
N PRO A 14 1.22 -6.52 1.52
CA PRO A 14 1.92 -6.52 2.80
C PRO A 14 3.25 -7.25 2.72
N PHE A 15 4.21 -6.83 3.54
CA PHE A 15 5.52 -7.46 3.68
C PHE A 15 5.69 -8.15 5.02
N VAL A 16 6.53 -9.17 5.01
CA VAL A 16 7.15 -9.77 6.20
C VAL A 16 8.65 -9.80 5.99
N ALA A 17 9.40 -9.58 7.07
CA ALA A 17 10.83 -9.87 7.07
C ALA A 17 11.01 -11.39 7.18
N ASP A 18 11.85 -11.96 6.33
CA ASP A 18 12.31 -13.34 6.52
C ASP A 18 13.33 -13.43 7.67
N ASN A 19 13.72 -14.65 8.04
CA ASN A 19 14.71 -14.90 9.10
C ASN A 19 16.12 -14.37 8.76
N SER A 20 16.35 -13.90 7.54
CA SER A 20 17.61 -13.33 7.04
C SER A 20 17.55 -11.81 6.89
N GLY A 21 16.42 -11.18 7.25
CA GLY A 21 16.22 -9.72 7.16
C GLY A 21 15.84 -9.22 5.76
N ASN A 22 15.53 -10.11 4.82
CA ASN A 22 15.00 -9.72 3.52
C ASN A 22 13.48 -9.51 3.59
N TYR A 23 12.97 -8.58 2.80
CA TYR A 23 11.54 -8.34 2.69
C TYR A 23 10.91 -9.26 1.64
N LEU A 24 9.91 -10.04 2.05
CA LEU A 24 9.08 -10.86 1.17
C LEU A 24 7.62 -10.45 1.27
N PHE A 25 6.85 -10.65 0.20
CA PHE A 25 5.40 -10.49 0.27
C PHE A 25 4.81 -11.48 1.27
N LYS A 26 3.89 -10.98 2.11
CA LYS A 26 3.14 -11.81 3.03
C LYS A 26 2.19 -12.70 2.24
N LEU A 27 2.34 -14.01 2.41
CA LEU A 27 1.44 -15.01 1.84
C LEU A 27 0.31 -15.34 2.82
N ASP A 28 -0.84 -15.71 2.28
CA ASP A 28 -1.95 -16.26 3.05
C ASP A 28 -1.78 -17.78 3.27
N ASP A 29 -2.77 -18.41 3.91
CA ASP A 29 -2.77 -19.85 4.21
C ASP A 29 -2.77 -20.74 2.96
N GLN A 30 -3.04 -20.17 1.78
CA GLN A 30 -3.01 -20.86 0.49
C GLN A 30 -1.70 -20.61 -0.27
N GLY A 31 -0.75 -19.88 0.32
CA GLY A 31 0.52 -19.53 -0.30
C GLY A 31 0.43 -18.36 -1.29
N ASN A 32 -0.66 -17.59 -1.28
CA ASN A 32 -0.87 -16.48 -2.21
C ASN A 32 -0.62 -15.13 -1.55
N ALA A 33 0.08 -14.24 -2.25
CA ALA A 33 0.20 -12.85 -1.84
C ALA A 33 -1.11 -12.13 -2.21
N LYS A 34 -1.88 -11.68 -1.21
CA LYS A 34 -3.18 -11.05 -1.45
C LYS A 34 -3.10 -9.53 -1.49
N PRO A 35 -3.47 -8.90 -2.62
CA PRO A 35 -3.55 -7.46 -2.69
C PRO A 35 -4.73 -6.94 -1.87
N HIS A 36 -4.49 -5.81 -1.21
CA HIS A 36 -5.51 -5.05 -0.52
C HIS A 36 -5.42 -3.60 -0.95
N SER A 37 -6.45 -2.82 -0.62
CA SER A 37 -6.54 -1.43 -1.04
C SER A 37 -6.70 -0.51 0.17
N TRP A 38 -5.99 0.61 0.10
CA TRP A 38 -5.97 1.63 1.12
C TRP A 38 -6.17 3.01 0.52
N ARG A 39 -6.37 4.00 1.39
CA ARG A 39 -6.44 5.41 1.03
C ARG A 39 -5.72 6.28 2.05
N PRO A 40 -5.35 7.53 1.70
CA PRO A 40 -4.96 8.49 2.70
C PRO A 40 -6.19 8.98 3.49
N GLY A 41 -5.96 9.36 4.73
CA GLY A 41 -6.88 10.07 5.59
C GLY A 41 -6.43 11.52 5.84
N LYS A 42 -7.30 12.31 6.47
CA LYS A 42 -7.01 13.70 6.85
C LYS A 42 -5.75 13.84 7.73
N HIS A 43 -5.45 12.81 8.53
CA HIS A 43 -4.33 12.79 9.48
C HIS A 43 -3.19 11.87 9.04
N THR A 44 -3.24 11.34 7.82
CA THR A 44 -2.15 10.55 7.26
C THR A 44 -0.89 11.40 7.18
N LYS A 45 0.21 10.89 7.74
CA LYS A 45 1.50 11.57 7.72
C LYS A 45 2.32 11.17 6.49
N GLY A 46 3.20 12.07 6.06
CA GLY A 46 4.02 11.87 4.86
C GLY A 46 3.23 12.11 3.58
N LYS A 47 3.89 11.87 2.44
CA LYS A 47 3.29 12.01 1.11
C LYS A 47 3.67 10.81 0.26
N PHE A 48 2.74 10.45 -0.63
CA PHE A 48 3.05 9.53 -1.72
C PHE A 48 3.97 10.22 -2.73
N THR A 49 4.99 9.49 -3.21
CA THR A 49 5.94 9.96 -4.22
C THR A 49 5.81 9.14 -5.51
N HIS A 50 6.00 7.82 -5.45
CA HIS A 50 5.86 6.91 -6.60
C HIS A 50 5.61 5.46 -6.15
N VAL A 51 5.19 4.62 -7.10
CA VAL A 51 5.01 3.17 -6.86
C VAL A 51 6.29 2.51 -6.37
N GLY A 52 6.16 1.50 -5.53
CA GLY A 52 7.26 0.88 -4.78
C GLY A 52 7.50 1.53 -3.41
N GLN A 53 6.93 2.71 -3.13
CA GLN A 53 7.00 3.30 -1.80
C GLN A 53 6.25 2.45 -0.77
N LEU A 54 6.81 2.37 0.45
CA LEU A 54 6.19 1.71 1.57
C LEU A 54 5.30 2.67 2.38
N PHE A 55 4.23 2.12 2.96
CA PHE A 55 3.45 2.79 3.99
C PHE A 55 3.19 1.85 5.17
N LEU A 56 2.89 2.45 6.32
CA LEU A 56 2.42 1.74 7.50
C LEU A 56 0.89 1.82 7.56
N SER A 57 0.24 0.67 7.60
CA SER A 57 -1.20 0.58 7.83
C SER A 57 -1.56 0.87 9.30
N GLU A 58 -2.84 1.05 9.62
CA GLU A 58 -3.28 1.29 11.01
C GLU A 58 -2.95 0.12 11.96
N ASN A 59 -2.81 -1.10 11.43
CA ASN A 59 -2.45 -2.29 12.21
C ASN A 59 -0.94 -2.59 12.19
N ASN A 60 -0.11 -1.57 11.92
CA ASN A 60 1.36 -1.67 11.85
C ASN A 60 1.90 -2.65 10.80
N LEU A 61 1.11 -3.02 9.79
CA LEU A 61 1.63 -3.76 8.64
C LEU A 61 2.35 -2.80 7.70
N LEU A 62 3.56 -3.17 7.29
CA LEU A 62 4.30 -2.51 6.22
C LEU A 62 3.79 -3.02 4.87
N VAL A 63 3.44 -2.11 3.97
CA VAL A 63 2.79 -2.43 2.70
C VAL A 63 3.46 -1.64 1.58
N ALA A 64 3.83 -2.29 0.46
CA ALA A 64 4.28 -1.57 -0.72
C ALA A 64 3.11 -1.16 -1.60
N ILE A 65 3.19 0.05 -2.13
CA ILE A 65 2.24 0.57 -3.11
C ILE A 65 2.62 0.03 -4.49
N ILE A 66 1.79 -0.84 -5.05
CA ILE A 66 2.04 -1.45 -6.36
C ILE A 66 1.32 -0.68 -7.47
N LYS A 67 0.11 -0.17 -7.17
CA LYS A 67 -0.71 0.61 -8.10
C LYS A 67 -1.44 1.74 -7.37
N VAL A 68 -1.61 2.84 -8.08
CA VAL A 68 -2.35 4.01 -7.61
C VAL A 68 -3.46 4.34 -8.60
N GLU A 69 -4.66 4.56 -8.07
CA GLU A 69 -5.83 4.91 -8.86
C GLU A 69 -6.51 6.15 -8.27
N PRO A 70 -7.05 7.05 -9.10
CA PRO A 70 -7.84 8.16 -8.60
C PRO A 70 -9.10 7.65 -7.90
N LEU A 71 -9.42 8.21 -6.73
CA LEU A 71 -10.63 7.86 -5.99
C LEU A 71 -11.45 9.12 -5.69
N ALA A 72 -12.73 9.11 -6.05
CA ALA A 72 -13.60 10.23 -5.72
C ALA A 72 -13.75 10.34 -4.19
N PHE A 73 -13.70 11.57 -3.65
CA PHE A 73 -13.75 11.79 -2.20
C PHE A 73 -14.98 11.17 -1.49
N LYS A 74 -16.12 11.06 -2.21
CA LYS A 74 -17.34 10.42 -1.70
C LYS A 74 -17.17 8.92 -1.45
N ASP A 75 -16.34 8.26 -2.26
CA ASP A 75 -16.12 6.81 -2.27
C ASP A 75 -14.97 6.40 -1.35
N ARG A 76 -14.34 7.36 -0.67
CA ARG A 76 -13.21 7.11 0.25
C ARG A 76 -13.53 6.06 1.33
N HIS A 77 -14.77 5.93 1.77
CA HIS A 77 -15.11 4.97 2.84
C HIS A 77 -15.17 3.52 2.35
N LEU A 78 -15.04 3.27 1.04
CA LEU A 78 -14.89 1.94 0.49
C LEU A 78 -13.50 1.35 0.78
N GLU A 79 -12.51 2.22 1.06
CA GLU A 79 -11.12 1.82 1.27
C GLU A 79 -10.66 2.08 2.71
N VAL A 80 -9.76 1.22 3.19
CA VAL A 80 -9.20 1.31 4.54
C VAL A 80 -8.19 2.47 4.61
N PRO A 81 -8.22 3.32 5.64
CA PRO A 81 -7.21 4.36 5.81
C PRO A 81 -5.81 3.75 6.09
N LEU A 82 -4.77 4.42 5.60
CA LEU A 82 -3.38 4.14 5.99
C LEU A 82 -2.88 5.15 7.04
N GLN A 83 -1.91 4.74 7.86
CA GLN A 83 -1.40 5.55 8.96
C GLN A 83 -0.39 6.61 8.48
N ARG A 84 0.66 6.18 7.78
CA ARG A 84 1.70 7.08 7.24
C ARG A 84 2.42 6.49 6.04
N PHE A 85 2.85 7.35 5.13
CA PHE A 85 3.86 7.02 4.13
C PHE A 85 5.26 7.00 4.79
N THR A 86 6.13 6.10 4.35
CA THR A 86 7.54 6.09 4.76
C THR A 86 8.42 6.64 3.65
N SER A 87 9.71 6.81 3.95
CA SER A 87 10.73 7.15 2.93
C SER A 87 11.42 5.91 2.36
N GLU A 88 10.89 4.72 2.66
CA GLU A 88 11.45 3.44 2.22
C GLU A 88 10.74 2.95 0.96
N TYR A 89 11.48 2.20 0.16
CA TYR A 89 11.01 1.68 -1.12
C TYR A 89 11.44 0.23 -1.27
N ILE A 90 10.62 -0.56 -1.95
CA ILE A 90 11.00 -1.89 -2.41
C ILE A 90 11.90 -1.80 -3.64
N THR A 91 12.61 -2.88 -3.92
CA THR A 91 13.41 -3.00 -5.14
C THR A 91 12.51 -3.06 -6.37
N ASP A 92 13.06 -2.68 -7.52
CA ASP A 92 12.34 -2.77 -8.81
C ASP A 92 11.89 -4.20 -9.13
N GLU A 93 12.67 -5.20 -8.71
CA GLU A 93 12.31 -6.60 -8.91
C GLU A 93 11.05 -6.98 -8.14
N LEU A 94 10.97 -6.63 -6.86
CA LEU A 94 9.77 -6.86 -6.05
C LEU A 94 8.57 -6.06 -6.60
N LEU A 95 8.81 -4.84 -7.12
CA LEU A 95 7.75 -4.05 -7.72
C LEU A 95 7.16 -4.73 -8.95
N ARG A 96 8.01 -5.27 -9.84
CA ARG A 96 7.55 -6.03 -11.03
C ARG A 96 6.78 -7.28 -10.62
N GLN A 97 7.28 -8.03 -9.64
CA GLN A 97 6.58 -9.21 -9.10
C GLN A 97 5.19 -8.84 -8.55
N GLY A 98 5.12 -7.76 -7.77
CA GLY A 98 3.86 -7.25 -7.25
C GLY A 98 2.89 -6.85 -8.37
N GLN A 99 3.38 -6.22 -9.44
CA GLN A 99 2.56 -5.83 -10.59
C GLN A 99 1.99 -7.03 -11.33
N VAL A 100 2.74 -8.13 -11.45
CA VAL A 100 2.24 -9.40 -11.99
C VAL A 100 1.12 -9.95 -11.11
N ILE A 101 1.34 -10.04 -9.79
CA ILE A 101 0.37 -10.57 -8.83
C ILE A 101 -0.97 -9.84 -8.88
N ILE A 102 -0.97 -8.50 -9.02
CA ILE A 102 -2.22 -7.72 -9.03
C ILE A 102 -2.91 -7.67 -10.40
N SER A 103 -2.30 -8.23 -11.44
CA SER A 103 -2.85 -8.26 -12.80
C SER A 103 -3.54 -9.58 -13.13
N GLU A 104 -3.40 -10.59 -12.27
CA GLU A 104 -4.08 -11.90 -12.32
C GLU A 104 -5.47 -11.83 -11.65
#